data_AF-K9QAK9-F1
#
_entry.id   AF-K9QAK9-F1
#
_cell.length_a   1.000
_cell.length_b   1.000
_cell.length_c   1.000
_cell.angle_alpha   90.00
_cell.angle_beta   90.00
_cell.angle_gamma   90.00
#
_symmetry.space_group_name_H-M   'P 1'
#
loop_
_entity.id
_entity.type
_entity.pdbx_description
1 polymer ?
#
loop_
_entity_poly.entity_id
_entity_poly.type
_entity_poly.pdbx_seq_one_letter_code
_entity_poly.pdbx_strand_id
1 'polypeptide(L)'
;MKLGFFSQGLMGIAATSVAALGMIATIDQPSYAGGTIFKCEKRQGIPITVAQTQDGRKVPMIQWSSQDYFTREWNSERRCYEVSRRFQKSYDNGKLKYIKTGILRGEPVVCAAVNQNAPCTDSSLLFTLKRGSNAKATLRRLMNRRGLVAGNVLNESGGDSLNIDFDTYLNHATNEQNSDINPNINE
;
A
#
# COMPACT_ATOMS: atom_id res chain seq x y z
N MET A 1 8.01 -46.19 83.07
CA MET A 1 9.47 -46.25 83.28
C MET A 1 10.12 -45.04 82.62
N LYS A 2 11.21 -44.57 83.22
CA LYS A 2 11.98 -43.34 82.98
C LYS A 2 12.85 -43.36 81.70
N LEU A 3 13.07 -42.14 81.19
CA LEU A 3 14.26 -41.50 80.60
C LEU A 3 14.94 -42.05 79.32
N GLY A 4 15.30 -41.09 78.45
CA GLY A 4 16.49 -41.16 77.60
C GLY A 4 16.60 -39.97 76.64
N PHE A 5 17.55 -39.07 76.88
CA PHE A 5 17.86 -37.83 76.13
C PHE A 5 18.86 -38.04 74.97
N PHE A 6 19.06 -36.97 74.18
CA PHE A 6 20.14 -36.65 73.21
C PHE A 6 19.94 -37.25 71.80
N SER A 7 20.12 -36.54 70.68
CA SER A 7 21.11 -35.51 70.34
C SER A 7 20.64 -34.66 69.14
N GLN A 8 21.20 -33.45 69.05
CA GLN A 8 21.04 -32.46 67.99
C GLN A 8 21.53 -32.93 66.62
N GLY A 9 20.89 -32.40 65.57
CA GLY A 9 21.36 -32.43 64.20
C GLY A 9 20.60 -31.41 63.36
N LEU A 10 21.02 -30.14 63.41
CA LEU A 10 20.63 -29.11 62.45
C LEU A 10 21.28 -29.45 61.10
N MET A 11 20.47 -29.78 60.09
CA MET A 11 20.73 -29.37 58.71
C MET A 11 19.40 -29.11 58.04
N GLY A 12 19.10 -27.84 57.87
CA GLY A 12 17.94 -27.37 57.13
C GLY A 12 18.10 -27.66 55.65
N ILE A 13 16.99 -28.01 55.02
CA ILE A 13 16.81 -27.84 53.58
C ILE A 13 15.51 -27.06 53.44
N ALA A 14 15.65 -25.73 53.30
CA ALA A 14 14.56 -24.90 52.85
C ALA A 14 14.29 -25.27 51.39
N ALA A 15 13.22 -26.02 51.13
CA ALA A 15 12.72 -26.26 49.79
C ALA A 15 12.03 -24.97 49.31
N THR A 16 12.78 -24.05 48.72
CA THR A 16 12.19 -22.91 48.02
C THR A 16 11.72 -23.37 46.65
N SER A 17 10.42 -23.64 46.51
CA SER A 17 9.78 -23.88 45.22
C SER A 17 9.80 -22.59 44.40
N VAL A 18 10.64 -22.53 43.36
CA VAL A 18 10.61 -21.43 42.38
C VAL A 18 9.59 -21.79 41.31
N ALA A 19 8.42 -21.14 41.34
CA ALA A 19 7.46 -21.20 40.23
C ALA A 19 7.98 -20.32 39.09
N ALA A 20 8.50 -20.94 38.03
CA ALA A 20 8.88 -20.23 36.81
C ALA A 20 7.60 -19.86 36.03
N LEU A 21 7.19 -18.59 36.10
CA LEU A 21 6.17 -18.02 35.24
C LEU A 21 6.76 -17.84 33.84
N GLY A 22 6.41 -18.73 32.92
CA GLY A 22 6.74 -18.58 31.50
C GLY A 22 5.99 -17.38 30.91
N MET A 23 6.72 -16.37 30.44
CA MET A 23 6.14 -15.25 29.70
C MET A 23 5.73 -15.76 28.31
N ILE A 24 4.42 -15.89 28.07
CA ILE A 24 3.90 -16.02 26.71
C ILE A 24 4.08 -14.64 26.07
N ALA A 25 5.02 -14.51 25.14
CA ALA A 25 5.11 -13.33 24.29
C ALA A 25 3.83 -13.29 23.43
N THR A 26 2.90 -12.40 23.76
CA THR A 26 1.83 -12.02 22.84
C THR A 26 2.49 -11.30 21.68
N ILE A 27 2.72 -12.02 20.59
CA ILE A 27 3.12 -11.40 19.33
C ILE A 27 1.88 -10.64 18.87
N ASP A 28 1.82 -9.35 19.13
CA ASP A 28 0.83 -8.47 18.54
C ASP A 28 1.06 -8.50 17.03
N GLN A 29 0.37 -9.39 16.33
CA GLN A 29 0.19 -9.24 14.90
C GLN A 29 -0.64 -7.97 14.74
N PRO A 30 -0.16 -6.94 14.02
CA PRO A 30 -1.00 -5.80 13.70
C PRO A 30 -2.20 -6.33 12.92
N SER A 31 -3.37 -6.32 13.55
CA SER A 31 -4.62 -6.57 12.84
C SER A 31 -4.84 -5.36 11.93
N TYR A 32 -4.71 -5.54 10.62
CA TYR A 32 -5.10 -4.55 9.60
C TYR A 32 -6.63 -4.37 9.52
N ALA A 33 -7.32 -4.41 10.66
CA ALA A 33 -8.74 -4.15 10.77
C ALA A 33 -8.97 -2.63 10.71
N GLY A 34 -8.90 -2.07 9.49
CA GLY A 34 -9.22 -0.66 9.21
C GLY A 34 -8.35 0.07 8.18
N GLY A 35 -7.60 -0.62 7.31
CA GLY A 35 -6.71 0.04 6.33
C GLY A 35 -7.40 0.61 5.09
N THR A 36 -6.66 1.36 4.26
CA THR A 36 -7.12 1.82 2.94
C THR A 36 -7.51 0.65 2.05
N ILE A 37 -8.70 0.73 1.44
CA ILE A 37 -9.23 -0.29 0.52
C ILE A 37 -9.18 0.22 -0.91
N PHE A 38 -8.67 -0.58 -1.84
CA PHE A 38 -8.59 -0.24 -3.26
C PHE A 38 -9.65 -1.01 -4.05
N LYS A 39 -10.46 -0.29 -4.82
CA LYS A 39 -11.55 -0.86 -5.61
C LYS A 39 -11.52 -0.34 -7.04
N CYS A 40 -12.03 -1.16 -7.94
CA CYS A 40 -12.44 -0.69 -9.25
C CYS A 40 -13.87 -0.17 -9.14
N GLU A 41 -14.09 1.10 -9.49
CA GLU A 41 -15.41 1.71 -9.64
C GLU A 41 -15.62 2.14 -11.09
N LYS A 42 -16.87 2.33 -11.52
CA LYS A 42 -17.20 2.82 -12.86
C LYS A 42 -17.96 4.13 -12.74
N ARG A 43 -17.49 5.19 -13.42
CA ARG A 43 -18.11 6.52 -13.42
C ARG A 43 -18.37 6.96 -14.85
N GLN A 44 -19.64 7.23 -15.17
CA GLN A 44 -20.05 7.62 -16.53
C GLN A 44 -19.48 6.66 -17.60
N GLY A 45 -19.41 5.36 -17.28
CA GLY A 45 -18.85 4.33 -18.17
C GLY A 45 -17.34 4.13 -18.08
N ILE A 46 -16.58 5.01 -17.42
CA ILE A 46 -15.12 4.95 -17.30
C ILE A 46 -14.71 4.16 -16.04
N PRO A 47 -13.92 3.07 -16.16
CA PRO A 47 -13.37 2.37 -15.01
C PRO A 47 -12.28 3.19 -14.30
N ILE A 48 -12.32 3.23 -12.97
CA ILE A 48 -11.43 4.03 -12.12
C ILE A 48 -10.95 3.17 -10.94
N THR A 49 -9.64 3.14 -10.71
CA THR A 49 -9.08 2.63 -9.44
C THR A 49 -9.23 3.70 -8.37
N VAL A 50 -9.98 3.39 -7.32
CA VAL A 50 -10.30 4.28 -6.19
C VAL A 50 -9.64 3.74 -4.92
N ALA A 51 -9.00 4.63 -4.15
CA ALA A 51 -8.58 4.34 -2.78
C ALA A 51 -9.62 4.90 -1.80
N GLN A 52 -10.22 4.01 -1.02
CA GLN A 52 -11.13 4.34 0.08
C GLN A 52 -10.33 4.30 1.38
N THR A 53 -9.99 5.47 1.93
CA THR A 53 -9.23 5.59 3.16
C THR A 53 -10.10 5.30 4.38
N GLN A 54 -9.44 5.05 5.53
CA GLN A 54 -10.11 4.71 6.79
C GLN A 54 -11.09 5.79 7.26
N ASP A 55 -10.76 7.07 7.01
CA ASP A 55 -11.61 8.24 7.29
C ASP A 55 -12.81 8.36 6.33
N GLY A 56 -12.99 7.40 5.42
CA GLY A 56 -14.11 7.34 4.48
C GLY A 56 -13.92 8.17 3.21
N ARG A 57 -12.79 8.89 3.04
CA ARG A 57 -12.53 9.59 1.77
C ARG A 57 -12.37 8.56 0.66
N LYS A 58 -12.95 8.87 -0.49
CA LYS A 58 -12.70 8.16 -1.73
C LYS A 58 -11.86 9.03 -2.63
N VAL A 59 -10.71 8.49 -3.04
CA VAL A 59 -9.71 9.16 -3.86
C VAL A 59 -9.63 8.44 -5.20
N PRO A 60 -10.03 9.07 -6.33
CA PRO A 60 -9.93 8.47 -7.64
C PRO A 60 -8.47 8.52 -8.08
N MET A 61 -7.78 7.38 -8.01
CA MET A 61 -6.35 7.32 -8.24
C MET A 61 -5.97 7.25 -9.71
N ILE A 62 -6.61 6.35 -10.48
CA ILE A 62 -6.28 6.10 -11.88
C ILE A 62 -7.56 6.01 -12.69
N GLN A 63 -7.70 6.85 -13.71
CA GLN A 63 -8.79 6.79 -14.68
C GLN A 63 -8.35 6.00 -15.91
N TRP A 64 -9.04 4.91 -16.24
CA TRP A 64 -8.65 4.01 -17.33
C TRP A 64 -9.36 4.37 -18.65
N SER A 65 -9.19 5.62 -19.11
CA SER A 65 -9.87 6.13 -20.32
C SER A 65 -9.13 5.86 -21.63
N SER A 66 -7.79 5.78 -21.62
CA SER A 66 -6.98 5.58 -22.84
C SER A 66 -6.48 4.14 -23.00
N GLN A 67 -6.54 3.64 -24.23
CA GLN A 67 -5.95 2.35 -24.63
C GLN A 67 -4.53 2.50 -25.22
N ASP A 68 -4.06 3.74 -25.45
CA ASP A 68 -2.87 4.02 -26.27
C ASP A 68 -1.57 3.46 -25.69
N TYR A 69 -1.52 3.22 -24.38
CA TYR A 69 -0.31 2.80 -23.67
C TYR A 69 -0.32 1.32 -23.30
N PHE A 70 -1.35 0.57 -23.69
CA PHE A 70 -1.57 -0.80 -23.24
C PHE A 70 -1.81 -1.72 -24.43
N THR A 71 -1.43 -2.99 -24.29
CA THR A 71 -1.74 -4.00 -25.32
C THR A 71 -3.24 -4.32 -25.32
N ARG A 72 -3.73 -4.89 -26.43
CA ARG A 72 -5.17 -5.10 -26.66
C ARG A 72 -5.82 -6.04 -25.62
N GLU A 73 -5.03 -6.94 -25.05
CA GLU A 73 -5.47 -7.91 -24.03
C GLU A 73 -5.75 -7.25 -22.67
N TRP A 74 -5.25 -6.03 -22.47
CA TRP A 74 -5.41 -5.22 -21.27
C TRP A 74 -6.40 -4.09 -21.53
N ASN A 75 -7.69 -4.41 -21.64
CA ASN A 75 -8.75 -3.40 -21.75
C ASN A 75 -8.95 -2.61 -20.44
N SER A 76 -9.68 -1.48 -20.49
CA SER A 76 -9.87 -0.57 -19.36
C SER A 76 -10.43 -1.24 -18.10
N GLU A 77 -11.42 -2.12 -18.26
CA GLU A 77 -12.08 -2.78 -17.13
C GLU A 77 -11.15 -3.79 -16.47
N ARG A 78 -10.48 -4.62 -17.26
CA ARG A 78 -9.45 -5.54 -16.77
C ARG A 78 -8.34 -4.81 -16.03
N ARG A 79 -7.82 -3.71 -16.59
CA ARG A 79 -6.79 -2.89 -15.93
C ARG A 79 -7.28 -2.40 -14.56
N CYS A 80 -8.50 -1.88 -14.52
CA CYS A 80 -9.09 -1.37 -13.29
C CYS A 80 -9.15 -2.43 -12.18
N TYR A 81 -9.68 -3.63 -12.46
CA TYR A 81 -9.76 -4.69 -11.45
C TYR A 81 -8.37 -5.22 -11.04
N GLU A 82 -7.53 -5.56 -12.01
CA GLU A 82 -6.21 -6.14 -11.76
C GLU A 82 -5.30 -5.19 -11.00
N VAL A 83 -5.28 -3.91 -11.39
CA VAL A 83 -4.44 -2.91 -10.76
C VAL A 83 -4.95 -2.56 -9.37
N SER A 84 -6.26 -2.44 -9.16
CA SER A 84 -6.83 -2.24 -7.81
C SER A 84 -6.45 -3.39 -6.87
N ARG A 85 -6.51 -4.65 -7.34
CA ARG A 85 -6.08 -5.82 -6.57
C ARG A 85 -4.59 -5.77 -6.22
N ARG A 86 -3.74 -5.34 -7.16
CA ARG A 86 -2.29 -5.23 -6.94
C ARG A 86 -1.93 -4.09 -5.98
N PHE A 87 -2.67 -2.98 -6.03
CA PHE A 87 -2.56 -1.93 -5.02
C PHE A 87 -2.93 -2.45 -3.64
N GLN A 88 -4.09 -3.10 -3.50
CA GLN A 88 -4.53 -3.69 -2.23
C GLN A 88 -3.47 -4.64 -1.67
N LYS A 89 -3.03 -5.61 -2.48
CA LYS A 89 -1.97 -6.55 -2.08
C LYS A 89 -0.69 -5.83 -1.64
N SER A 90 -0.27 -4.80 -2.36
CA SER A 90 0.95 -4.06 -2.02
C SER A 90 0.79 -3.27 -0.72
N TYR A 91 -0.38 -2.69 -0.50
CA TYR A 91 -0.71 -1.94 0.72
C TYR A 91 -0.78 -2.87 1.94
N ASP A 92 -1.53 -3.97 1.85
CA ASP A 92 -1.70 -4.94 2.94
C ASP A 92 -0.37 -5.56 3.39
N ASN A 93 0.57 -5.74 2.45
CA ASN A 93 1.90 -6.24 2.73
C ASN A 93 2.90 -5.15 3.17
N GLY A 94 2.47 -3.91 3.39
CA GLY A 94 3.32 -2.79 3.78
C GLY A 94 4.32 -2.34 2.70
N LYS A 95 4.11 -2.73 1.43
CA LYS A 95 5.01 -2.47 0.31
C LYS A 95 4.68 -1.22 -0.50
N LEU A 96 3.55 -0.58 -0.25
CA LEU A 96 3.10 0.62 -0.95
C LEU A 96 3.48 1.88 -0.17
N LYS A 97 4.77 2.26 -0.19
CA LYS A 97 5.24 3.55 0.34
C LYS A 97 5.48 4.55 -0.78
N TYR A 98 5.89 4.06 -1.94
CA TYR A 98 6.08 4.82 -3.16
C TYR A 98 5.37 4.15 -4.33
N ILE A 99 4.89 4.96 -5.26
CA ILE A 99 4.54 4.54 -6.62
C ILE A 99 5.63 5.05 -7.54
N LYS A 100 6.26 4.17 -8.31
CA LYS A 100 7.37 4.56 -9.18
C LYS A 100 7.30 3.95 -10.56
N THR A 101 7.98 4.59 -11.50
CA THR A 101 8.21 4.02 -12.83
C THR A 101 9.55 3.28 -12.89
N GLY A 102 9.62 2.26 -13.73
CA GLY A 102 10.86 1.50 -13.97
C GLY A 102 10.80 0.68 -15.24
N ILE A 103 11.80 -0.18 -15.41
CA ILE A 103 11.87 -1.17 -16.50
C ILE A 103 11.89 -2.56 -15.86
N LEU A 104 11.04 -3.46 -16.36
CA LEU A 104 11.02 -4.87 -15.97
C LEU A 104 10.94 -5.72 -17.24
N ARG A 105 11.91 -6.62 -17.44
CA ARG A 105 12.02 -7.48 -18.65
C ARG A 105 11.96 -6.69 -19.98
N GLY A 106 12.57 -5.51 -20.00
CA GLY A 106 12.59 -4.64 -21.18
C GLY A 106 11.27 -3.94 -21.49
N GLU A 107 10.32 -3.94 -20.55
CA GLU A 107 9.05 -3.23 -20.68
C GLU A 107 8.96 -2.09 -19.66
N PRO A 108 8.38 -0.92 -20.05
CA PRO A 108 8.11 0.15 -19.11
C PRO A 108 7.00 -0.25 -18.13
N VAL A 109 7.23 -0.06 -16.84
CA VAL A 109 6.31 -0.49 -15.78
C VAL A 109 6.08 0.58 -14.73
N VAL A 110 4.99 0.42 -13.98
CA VAL A 110 4.68 1.15 -12.76
C VAL A 110 4.59 0.16 -11.61
N CYS A 111 5.23 0.48 -10.49
CA CYS A 111 5.44 -0.43 -9.37
C CYS A 111 5.14 0.25 -8.03
N ALA A 112 4.69 -0.54 -7.07
CA ALA A 112 4.78 -0.18 -5.65
C ALA A 112 6.24 -0.34 -5.19
N ALA A 113 6.64 0.42 -4.18
CA ALA A 113 7.99 0.33 -3.63
C ALA A 113 8.00 0.71 -2.14
N VAL A 114 8.85 0.03 -1.38
CA VAL A 114 9.06 0.31 0.05
C VAL A 114 9.96 1.53 0.28
N ASN A 115 10.78 1.89 -0.70
CA ASN A 115 11.61 3.09 -0.72
C ASN A 115 11.90 3.50 -2.18
N GLN A 116 12.43 4.70 -2.39
CA GLN A 116 12.66 5.27 -3.72
C GLN A 116 13.65 4.45 -4.58
N ASN A 117 14.60 3.76 -3.95
CA ASN A 117 15.65 3.00 -4.60
C ASN A 117 15.27 1.54 -4.88
N ALA A 118 14.15 1.05 -4.32
CA ALA A 118 13.73 -0.33 -4.50
C ALA A 118 13.45 -0.62 -5.98
N PRO A 119 13.95 -1.75 -6.51
CA PRO A 119 13.74 -2.10 -7.91
C PRO A 119 12.30 -2.54 -8.18
N CYS A 120 11.86 -2.38 -9.42
CA CYS A 120 10.64 -3.02 -9.91
C CYS A 120 10.86 -4.53 -10.03
N THR A 121 9.98 -5.33 -9.44
CA THR A 121 9.98 -6.79 -9.54
C THR A 121 8.56 -7.27 -9.85
N ASP A 122 8.38 -8.54 -10.18
CA ASP A 122 7.05 -9.12 -10.35
C ASP A 122 6.17 -8.95 -9.10
N SER A 123 6.79 -9.02 -7.92
CA SER A 123 6.09 -8.89 -6.65
C SER A 123 5.61 -7.47 -6.34
N SER A 124 6.20 -6.47 -7.01
CA SER A 124 5.92 -5.06 -6.81
C SER A 124 5.25 -4.40 -8.01
N LEU A 125 5.03 -5.14 -9.09
CA LEU A 125 4.41 -4.66 -10.32
C LEU A 125 2.94 -4.28 -10.10
N LEU A 126 2.59 -3.03 -10.43
CA LEU A 126 1.20 -2.57 -10.50
C LEU A 126 0.66 -2.78 -11.90
N PHE A 127 1.33 -2.24 -12.93
CA PHE A 127 0.96 -2.47 -14.33
C PHE A 127 2.14 -2.26 -15.29
N THR A 128 2.03 -2.87 -16.45
CA THR A 128 2.97 -2.78 -17.56
C THR A 128 2.37 -1.95 -18.68
N LEU A 129 3.20 -1.11 -19.29
CA LEU A 129 2.88 -0.36 -20.50
C LEU A 129 3.44 -1.09 -21.72
N LYS A 130 2.84 -0.84 -22.89
CA LYS A 130 3.38 -1.35 -24.16
C LYS A 130 4.80 -0.79 -24.39
N ARG A 131 5.65 -1.58 -25.04
CA ARG A 131 7.01 -1.17 -25.42
C ARG A 131 7.00 0.16 -26.19
N GLY A 132 8.01 1.00 -25.94
CA GLY A 132 8.14 2.34 -26.51
C GLY A 132 7.34 3.44 -25.80
N SER A 133 6.47 3.09 -24.82
CA SER A 133 5.79 4.10 -24.01
C SER A 133 6.74 4.79 -23.04
N ASN A 134 6.59 6.11 -22.87
CA ASN A 134 7.27 6.84 -21.80
C ASN A 134 6.50 6.67 -20.48
N ALA A 135 7.01 5.84 -19.57
CA ALA A 135 6.32 5.51 -18.32
C ALA A 135 6.02 6.73 -17.44
N LYS A 136 6.96 7.68 -17.35
CA LYS A 136 6.81 8.91 -16.57
C LYS A 136 5.69 9.79 -17.11
N ALA A 137 5.65 10.01 -18.43
CA ALA A 137 4.60 10.78 -19.08
C ALA A 137 3.24 10.10 -18.98
N THR A 138 3.19 8.78 -19.19
CA THR A 138 1.94 8.00 -19.07
C THR A 138 1.40 8.02 -17.64
N LEU A 139 2.24 7.82 -16.62
CA LEU A 139 1.80 7.84 -15.22
C LEU A 139 1.23 9.22 -14.84
N ARG A 140 1.86 10.30 -15.30
CA ARG A 140 1.37 11.68 -15.11
C ARG A 140 0.01 11.94 -15.77
N ARG A 141 -0.28 11.29 -16.91
CA ARG A 141 -1.56 11.42 -17.61
C ARG A 141 -2.68 10.64 -16.95
N LEU A 142 -2.36 9.50 -16.34
CA LEU A 142 -3.34 8.56 -15.80
C LEU A 142 -3.77 8.88 -14.36
N MET A 143 -2.86 9.40 -13.54
CA MET A 143 -3.12 9.60 -12.11
C MET A 143 -3.73 10.97 -11.77
N ASN A 144 -4.35 11.08 -10.59
CA ASN A 144 -4.89 12.35 -10.09
C ASN A 144 -3.79 13.42 -10.01
N ARG A 145 -3.98 14.52 -10.75
CA ARG A 145 -2.97 15.57 -10.89
C ARG A 145 -2.60 16.23 -9.56
N ARG A 146 -3.55 16.48 -8.65
CA ARG A 146 -3.24 17.16 -7.37
C ARG A 146 -2.39 16.27 -6.46
N GLY A 147 -2.79 14.99 -6.35
CA GLY A 147 -2.00 14.01 -5.62
C GLY A 147 -0.61 13.83 -6.22
N LEU A 148 -0.52 13.76 -7.56
CA LEU A 148 0.76 13.63 -8.27
C LEU A 148 1.71 14.78 -7.97
N VAL A 149 1.24 16.03 -8.03
CA VAL A 149 2.09 17.20 -7.80
C VAL A 149 2.61 17.21 -6.37
N ALA A 150 1.77 16.87 -5.39
CA ALA A 150 2.16 16.84 -3.98
C ALA A 150 3.10 15.68 -3.65
N GLY A 151 2.81 14.47 -4.15
CA GLY A 151 3.58 13.28 -3.82
C GLY A 151 4.84 13.09 -4.65
N ASN A 152 5.00 13.78 -5.79
CA ASN A 152 6.16 13.60 -6.65
C ASN A 152 7.45 14.08 -5.96
N VAL A 153 8.32 13.12 -5.64
CA VAL A 153 9.66 13.40 -5.13
C VAL A 153 10.57 13.60 -6.33
N LEU A 154 11.03 14.84 -6.52
CA LEU A 154 12.03 15.14 -7.53
C LEU A 154 13.32 14.43 -7.15
N ASN A 155 13.71 13.44 -7.96
CA ASN A 155 15.02 12.84 -7.81
C ASN A 155 16.07 13.81 -8.36
N GLU A 156 16.97 14.29 -7.51
CA GLU A 156 18.05 15.21 -7.90
C GLU A 156 19.07 14.56 -8.86
N SER A 157 19.04 13.23 -8.98
CA SER A 157 20.00 12.46 -9.79
C SER A 157 19.66 12.41 -11.29
N GLY A 158 18.76 13.25 -11.80
CA GLY A 158 18.47 13.34 -13.24
C GLY A 158 17.89 12.08 -13.89
N GLY A 159 17.43 11.11 -13.10
CA GLY A 159 16.92 9.84 -13.61
C GLY A 159 15.56 9.96 -14.31
N ASP A 160 15.33 9.09 -15.29
CA ASP A 160 14.06 9.00 -16.05
C ASP A 160 12.88 8.43 -15.24
N SER A 161 13.13 8.00 -13.99
CA SER A 161 12.11 7.44 -13.11
C SER A 161 11.33 8.52 -12.36
N LEU A 162 10.01 8.45 -12.41
CA LEU A 162 9.11 9.18 -11.52
C LEU A 162 8.94 8.40 -10.22
N ASN A 163 9.06 9.07 -9.07
CA ASN A 163 8.78 8.49 -7.74
C ASN A 163 7.74 9.36 -7.04
N ILE A 164 6.68 8.73 -6.53
CA ILE A 164 5.55 9.39 -5.88
C ILE A 164 5.44 8.81 -4.47
N ASP A 165 5.61 9.64 -3.45
CA ASP A 165 5.29 9.31 -2.06
C ASP A 165 3.78 9.07 -1.93
N PHE A 166 3.40 7.85 -1.53
CA PHE A 166 2.02 7.41 -1.60
C PHE A 166 1.13 8.11 -0.56
N ASP A 167 1.63 8.31 0.66
CA ASP A 167 0.86 8.94 1.74
C ASP A 167 0.65 10.42 1.42
N THR A 168 1.70 11.12 0.95
CA THR A 168 1.61 12.51 0.50
C THR A 168 0.66 12.65 -0.69
N TYR A 169 0.73 11.73 -1.66
CA TYR A 169 -0.20 11.68 -2.79
C TYR A 169 -1.65 11.56 -2.31
N LEU A 170 -1.92 10.61 -1.42
CA LEU A 170 -3.27 10.28 -0.98
C LEU A 170 -3.90 11.42 -0.18
N ASN A 171 -3.10 12.13 0.61
CA ASN A 171 -3.55 13.26 1.44
C ASN A 171 -3.91 14.51 0.62
N HIS A 172 -3.31 14.70 -0.56
CA HIS A 172 -3.52 15.90 -1.39
C HIS A 172 -4.36 15.64 -2.66
N ALA A 173 -4.57 14.38 -3.01
CA ALA A 173 -5.47 14.02 -4.08
C ALA A 173 -6.90 14.46 -3.74
N THR A 174 -7.63 14.94 -4.75
CA THR A 174 -9.00 15.42 -4.55
C THR A 174 -9.92 14.28 -4.14
N ASN A 175 -10.70 14.50 -3.09
CA ASN A 175 -11.78 13.61 -2.70
C ASN A 175 -12.92 13.67 -3.71
N GLU A 176 -13.68 12.59 -3.80
CA GLU A 176 -14.88 12.51 -4.64
C GLU A 176 -16.04 13.37 -4.15
N GLN A 177 -16.02 13.85 -2.90
CA GLN A 177 -17.13 14.66 -2.37
C GLN A 177 -17.27 16.05 -3.01
N ASN A 178 -16.38 16.43 -3.94
CA ASN A 178 -16.41 17.75 -4.58
C ASN A 178 -16.50 17.71 -6.13
N SER A 179 -16.84 16.56 -6.73
CA SER A 179 -16.99 16.47 -8.20
C SER A 179 -18.43 16.35 -8.69
N ASP A 180 -19.43 16.21 -7.81
CA ASP A 180 -20.84 16.03 -8.18
C ASP A 180 -21.81 17.04 -7.52
N ILE A 181 -21.34 18.22 -7.08
CA ILE A 181 -22.23 19.34 -6.69
C ILE A 181 -22.07 20.49 -7.69
N ASN A 182 -22.81 20.43 -8.79
CA ASN A 182 -23.50 21.62 -9.28
C ASN A 182 -24.96 21.27 -9.62
N PRO A 183 -25.88 21.29 -8.63
CA PRO A 183 -27.30 21.23 -8.86
C PRO A 183 -27.87 22.65 -8.91
N ASN A 184 -27.59 23.42 -9.97
CA ASN A 184 -28.47 24.44 -10.55
C ASN A 184 -27.69 25.35 -11.50
N ILE A 185 -28.02 25.29 -12.78
CA ILE A 185 -28.02 26.50 -13.61
C ILE A 185 -29.41 26.57 -14.24
N ASN A 186 -30.34 27.12 -13.45
CA ASN A 186 -31.53 27.79 -13.97
C ASN A 186 -31.31 29.27 -13.68
N GLU A 187 -30.75 30.00 -14.64
CA GLU A 187 -31.11 31.40 -14.94
C GLU A 187 -30.65 31.73 -16.37
#